data_AF-A0A2A3HBF7-F1
#
_entry.id   AF-A0A2A3HBF7-F1
#
_cell.length_a   1.000
_cell.length_b   1.000
_cell.length_c   1.000
_cell.angle_alpha   90.00
_cell.angle_beta   90.00
_cell.angle_gamma   90.00
#
_symmetry.space_group_name_H-M   'P 1'
#
loop_
_entity.id
_entity.type
_entity.pdbx_description
1 polymer ?
#
loop_
_entity_poly.entity_id
_entity_poly.type
_entity_poly.pdbx_seq_one_letter_code
_entity_poly.pdbx_strand_id
1 'polypeptide(L)'
;MLHARPPTPADGPAHPGRTAPLPGHGSAPARQPREATGATALLAWARLACGLEDLRGSGVRAVNTWDFAEQDLPEGGGHAVRSCTRATT
;
A
#
# COMPACT_ATOMS: atom_id res chain seq x y z
N MET A 1 33.57 12.09 -30.12
CA MET A 1 32.97 11.38 -28.97
C MET A 1 31.77 12.18 -28.50
N LEU A 2 30.56 11.68 -28.75
CA LEU A 2 29.32 12.23 -28.19
C LEU A 2 28.51 11.01 -27.73
N HIS A 3 28.53 10.73 -26.43
CA HIS A 3 27.71 9.65 -25.86
C HIS A 3 26.25 10.11 -25.83
N ALA A 4 25.43 9.58 -26.73
CA ALA A 4 23.98 9.71 -26.64
C ALA A 4 23.49 8.85 -25.46
N ARG A 5 22.98 9.49 -24.40
CA ARG A 5 22.28 8.79 -23.30
C ARG A 5 20.92 8.29 -23.81
N PRO A 6 20.57 7.01 -23.61
CA PRO A 6 19.24 6.51 -23.95
C PRO A 6 18.18 7.13 -23.01
N PRO A 7 16.96 7.41 -23.49
CA PRO A 7 15.86 7.86 -22.65
C PRO A 7 15.39 6.72 -21.72
N THR A 8 15.34 6.98 -20.42
CA THR A 8 14.79 6.07 -19.40
C THR A 8 13.28 5.91 -19.56
N PRO A 9 12.72 4.70 -19.37
CA PRO A 9 11.29 4.46 -19.52
C PRO A 9 10.46 5.15 -18.44
N ALA A 10 9.43 5.86 -18.92
CA ALA A 10 8.24 6.41 -18.25
C ALA A 10 8.10 6.21 -16.73
N ASP A 11 8.33 7.31 -16.00
CA ASP A 11 7.80 7.55 -14.65
C ASP A 11 6.31 7.88 -14.78
N GLY A 12 5.47 6.85 -14.89
CA GLY A 12 4.02 6.98 -14.77
C GLY A 12 3.62 7.03 -13.30
N PRO A 13 2.55 7.75 -12.92
CA PRO A 13 2.12 7.82 -11.52
C PRO A 13 1.78 6.43 -10.99
N ALA A 14 2.41 6.04 -9.88
CA ALA A 14 2.01 4.84 -9.15
C ALA A 14 0.61 5.05 -8.57
N HIS A 15 -0.36 4.23 -8.99
CA HIS A 15 -1.70 4.26 -8.44
C HIS A 15 -1.75 3.44 -7.13
N PRO A 16 -2.13 4.01 -5.99
CA PRO A 16 -2.22 3.27 -4.73
C PRO A 16 -3.34 2.22 -4.80
N GLY A 17 -3.05 0.98 -4.39
CA GLY A 17 -4.00 -0.12 -4.31
C GLY A 17 -4.32 -0.54 -2.88
N ARG A 18 -5.60 -0.69 -2.51
CA ARG A 18 -6.03 -1.25 -1.23
C ARG A 18 -6.76 -2.58 -1.42
N THR A 19 -6.35 -3.56 -0.61
CA THR A 19 -7.11 -4.80 -0.39
C THR A 19 -8.11 -4.62 0.77
N ALA A 20 -9.27 -5.27 0.69
CA ALA A 20 -10.34 -5.22 1.69
C ALA A 20 -9.88 -5.69 3.10
N PRO A 21 -10.63 -5.37 4.19
CA PRO A 21 -10.22 -5.70 5.56
C PRO A 21 -10.10 -7.20 5.78
N LEU A 22 -9.38 -7.57 6.85
CA LEU A 22 -9.16 -8.96 7.23
C LEU A 22 -10.47 -9.72 7.39
N PRO A 23 -10.44 -11.00 7.01
CA PRO A 23 -11.51 -11.89 7.34
C PRO A 23 -11.51 -12.21 8.84
N GLY A 24 -12.57 -11.84 9.57
CA GLY A 24 -12.89 -12.48 10.84
C GLY A 24 -12.99 -13.99 10.65
N HIS A 25 -12.47 -14.76 11.62
CA HIS A 25 -12.54 -16.22 11.77
C HIS A 25 -13.55 -16.89 10.81
N GLY A 26 -13.10 -17.25 9.59
CA GLY A 26 -13.96 -17.84 8.55
C GLY A 26 -14.29 -16.98 7.32
N SER A 27 -13.60 -15.87 7.04
CA SER A 27 -13.80 -15.12 5.79
C SER A 27 -12.67 -15.28 4.76
N ALA A 28 -13.00 -14.91 3.53
CA ALA A 28 -12.29 -15.26 2.31
C ALA A 28 -10.84 -14.73 2.27
N PRO A 29 -9.92 -15.49 1.61
CA PRO A 29 -8.53 -15.09 1.47
C PRO A 29 -8.40 -13.71 0.83
N ALA A 30 -7.28 -13.02 1.13
CA ALA A 30 -6.94 -11.73 0.56
C ALA A 30 -7.21 -11.74 -0.96
N ARG A 31 -8.23 -10.98 -1.36
CA ARG A 31 -8.64 -10.87 -2.77
C ARG A 31 -7.54 -10.15 -3.54
N GLN A 32 -7.51 -10.32 -4.86
CA GLN A 32 -6.56 -9.63 -5.73
C GLN A 32 -6.45 -8.13 -5.38
N PRO A 33 -5.24 -7.54 -5.47
CA PRO A 33 -5.05 -6.12 -5.25
C PRO A 33 -6.05 -5.29 -6.06
N ARG A 34 -6.71 -4.33 -5.41
CA ARG A 34 -7.62 -3.38 -6.05
C ARG A 34 -7.10 -1.98 -5.84
N GLU A 35 -7.42 -1.07 -6.75
CA GLU A 35 -7.10 0.34 -6.57
C GLU A 35 -7.80 0.91 -5.32
N ALA A 36 -7.09 1.77 -4.59
CA ALA A 36 -7.54 2.38 -3.35
C ALA A 36 -8.44 3.60 -3.59
N THR A 37 -9.49 3.46 -4.40
CA THR A 37 -10.33 4.58 -4.81
C THR A 37 -11.47 4.90 -3.83
N GLY A 38 -11.85 3.97 -2.96
CA GLY A 38 -12.89 4.17 -1.96
C GLY A 38 -12.43 5.03 -0.77
N ALA A 39 -13.36 5.75 -0.11
CA ALA A 39 -13.04 6.66 0.99
C ALA A 39 -12.29 5.99 2.16
N THR A 40 -12.74 4.82 2.61
CA THR A 40 -12.04 4.03 3.64
C THR A 40 -10.65 3.63 3.19
N ALA A 41 -10.47 3.35 1.90
CA ALA A 41 -9.18 3.00 1.33
C ALA A 41 -8.22 4.18 1.32
N LEU A 42 -8.67 5.33 0.83
CA LEU A 42 -7.90 6.57 0.83
C LEU A 42 -7.50 6.99 2.25
N LEU A 43 -8.38 6.84 3.24
CA LEU A 43 -8.05 7.14 4.63
C LEU A 43 -6.94 6.25 5.20
N ALA A 44 -6.90 4.96 4.87
CA ALA A 44 -5.77 4.12 5.30
C ALA A 44 -4.47 4.50 4.59
N TRP A 45 -4.55 4.83 3.29
CA TRP A 45 -3.39 5.30 2.53
C TRP A 45 -2.84 6.63 3.04
N ALA A 46 -3.70 7.56 3.46
CA ALA A 46 -3.27 8.83 4.03
C ALA A 46 -2.35 8.66 5.24
N ARG A 47 -2.56 7.60 6.04
CA ARG A 47 -1.71 7.29 7.21
C ARG A 47 -0.33 6.75 6.82
N LEU A 48 -0.21 6.16 5.63
CA LEU A 48 1.03 5.56 5.11
C LEU A 48 1.80 6.52 4.20
N ALA A 49 1.16 7.56 3.67
CA ALA A 49 1.67 8.40 2.59
C ALA A 49 3.04 9.03 2.89
N CYS A 50 3.28 9.49 4.12
CA CYS A 50 4.56 10.12 4.50
C CYS A 50 5.75 9.13 4.46
N GLY A 51 5.50 7.83 4.59
CA GLY A 51 6.55 6.81 4.49
C GLY A 51 6.86 6.37 3.06
N LEU A 52 6.06 6.79 2.08
CA LEU A 52 6.24 6.39 0.68
C LEU A 52 7.28 7.24 -0.05
N GLU A 53 7.65 8.39 0.52
CA GLU A 53 8.68 9.26 -0.07
C GLU A 53 10.02 8.55 -0.21
N ASP A 54 10.36 7.63 0.70
CA ASP A 54 11.56 6.79 0.64
C ASP A 54 11.59 5.84 -0.57
N LEU A 55 10.44 5.55 -1.19
CA LEU A 55 10.34 4.70 -2.38
C LEU A 55 10.54 5.49 -3.68
N ARG A 56 10.63 6.82 -3.63
CA ARG A 56 10.78 7.65 -4.83
C ARG A 56 12.08 7.31 -5.57
N GLY A 57 11.98 7.10 -6.88
CA GLY A 57 13.13 6.80 -7.73
C GLY A 57 13.67 5.36 -7.65
N SER A 58 13.01 4.47 -6.89
CA SER A 58 13.44 3.06 -6.74
C SER A 58 12.87 2.10 -7.80
N GLY A 59 12.17 2.60 -8.82
CA GLY A 59 11.58 1.79 -9.90
C GLY A 59 10.30 1.04 -9.50
N VAL A 60 9.65 1.45 -8.41
CA VAL A 60 8.40 0.85 -7.94
C VAL A 60 7.26 1.07 -8.93
N ARG A 61 6.61 -0.02 -9.33
CA ARG A 61 5.45 -0.04 -10.23
C ARG A 61 4.12 -0.09 -9.49
N ALA A 62 4.10 -0.73 -8.32
CA ALA A 62 2.89 -0.86 -7.51
C ALA A 62 3.25 -0.90 -6.03
N VAL A 63 2.41 -0.30 -5.20
CA VAL A 63 2.47 -0.44 -3.74
C VAL A 63 1.14 -1.01 -3.26
N ASN A 64 1.20 -2.16 -2.61
CA ASN A 64 0.04 -2.86 -2.11
C ASN A 64 0.06 -2.86 -0.58
N THR A 65 -1.11 -2.61 0.00
CA THR A 65 -1.32 -2.71 1.45
C THR A 65 -2.38 -3.76 1.78
N TRP A 66 -2.13 -4.52 2.84
CA TRP A 66 -3.08 -5.49 3.38
C TRP A 66 -3.04 -5.48 4.89
N ASP A 67 -4.23 -5.51 5.48
CA ASP A 67 -4.39 -5.75 6.90
C ASP A 67 -4.08 -7.23 7.15
N PHE A 68 -3.21 -7.54 8.13
CA PHE A 68 -2.87 -8.93 8.47
C PHE A 68 -3.19 -9.34 9.91
N ALA A 69 -3.35 -8.37 10.83
CA ALA A 69 -3.77 -8.65 12.19
C ALA A 69 -4.62 -7.52 12.76
N GLU A 70 -5.45 -7.87 13.74
CA GLU A 70 -6.19 -6.93 14.58
C GLU A 70 -5.81 -7.22 16.04
N GLN A 71 -5.68 -6.18 16.84
CA GLN A 71 -5.32 -6.29 18.25
C GLN A 71 -6.16 -5.32 19.09
N ASP A 72 -6.59 -5.79 20.25
CA ASP A 72 -7.10 -4.91 21.31
C ASP A 72 -5.93 -4.18 21.97
N LEU A 73 -6.08 -2.88 22.12
CA LEU A 73 -5.11 -2.06 22.82
C LEU A 73 -5.40 -2.07 24.34
N PRO A 74 -4.36 -2.11 25.17
CA PRO A 74 -4.53 -2.07 26.62
C PRO A 74 -5.17 -0.76 27.08
N GLU A 75 -5.61 -0.73 28.34
CA GLU A 75 -6.09 0.50 29.01
C GLU A 75 -7.30 1.17 28.32
N GLY A 76 -8.09 0.40 27.57
CA GLY A 76 -9.24 0.93 26.84
C GLY A 76 -8.86 1.69 25.57
N GLY A 77 -7.66 1.47 25.02
CA GLY A 77 -7.18 2.11 23.78
C GLY A 77 -7.94 1.71 22.51
N GLY A 78 -8.92 0.81 22.60
CA GLY A 78 -9.75 0.36 21.48
C GLY A 78 -9.07 -0.69 20.60
N HIS A 79 -9.48 -0.77 19.33
CA HIS A 79 -8.96 -1.76 18.38
C HIS A 79 -7.94 -1.12 17.43
N ALA A 80 -6.81 -1.80 17.24
CA ALA A 80 -5.81 -1.44 16.23
C ALA A 80 -5.73 -2.51 15.14
N VAL A 81 -5.67 -2.05 13.89
CA VAL A 81 -5.40 -2.90 12.73
C VAL A 81 -3.92 -2.76 12.37
N ARG A 82 -3.25 -3.89 12.13
CA ARG A 82 -1.87 -3.97 11.67
C ARG A 82 -1.86 -4.31 10.19
N SER A 83 -1.29 -3.40 9.41
CA SER A 83 -1.16 -3.54 7.96
C SER A 83 0.28 -3.79 7.57
N CYS A 84 0.48 -4.51 6.47
CA CYS A 84 1.76 -4.65 5.81
C CYS A 84 1.70 -3.92 4.47
N THR A 85 2.79 -3.24 4.11
CA THR A 85 2.94 -2.55 2.82
C THR A 85 4.09 -3.19 2.05
N ARG A 86 3.86 -3.48 0.77
CA ARG A 86 4.90 -4.01 -0.13
C ARG A 86 4.93 -3.22 -1.40
N ALA A 87 6.14 -2.86 -1.80
CA ALA A 87 6.44 -2.30 -3.11
C ALA A 87 6.84 -3.42 -4.08
N THR A 88 6.34 -3.36 -5.30
CA THR A 88 6.70 -4.24 -6.42
C THR A 88 7.37 -3.40 -7.50
N THR A 89 8.48 -3.87 -8.04
CA THR A 89 9.31 -3.23 -9.09
C THR A 89 9.21 -3.96 -10.42
#